data_AF-A0AAV9ZKV1-F1
#
_entry.id   AF-A0AAV9ZKV1-F1
#
_cell.length_a   1.000
_cell.length_b   1.000
_cell.length_c   1.000
_cell.angle_alpha   90.00
_cell.angle_beta   90.00
_cell.angle_gamma   90.00
#
_symmetry.space_group_name_H-M   'P 1'
#
loop_
_entity.id
_entity.type
_entity.pdbx_description
1 polymer ?
#
loop_
_entity_poly.entity_id
_entity_poly.type
_entity_poly.pdbx_seq_one_letter_code
_entity_poly.pdbx_strand_id
1 'polypeptide(L)'
;MRRLLGSLSIIFGGLHLQVNALFEQTFHSFPLAVQPFTILERSPKYDPDNINLYLVCPTGGAVADPGAAIYKSNGELVWANSTFGACNDLNLQTFDGEDFLTFWVGAGSAAAGGQMGFGTVIMMNSNYEVVMNVSAVNPEGTDLHEFNIVKPENRTALITAFHR
;
A
#
# COMPACT_ATOMS: atom_id res chain seq x y z
N MET A 1 -9.65 -14.30 -12.78
CA MET A 1 -11.07 -14.61 -12.55
C MET A 1 -11.49 -13.98 -11.22
N ARG A 2 -12.65 -13.31 -11.12
CA ARG A 2 -13.17 -12.81 -9.84
C ARG A 2 -14.13 -13.82 -9.24
N ARG A 3 -13.90 -14.23 -8.00
CA ARG A 3 -14.75 -15.18 -7.28
C ARG A 3 -15.36 -14.48 -6.06
N LEU A 4 -16.68 -14.56 -5.94
CA LEU A 4 -17.39 -14.08 -4.75
C LEU A 4 -17.16 -15.09 -3.62
N LEU A 5 -16.60 -14.62 -2.50
CA LEU A 5 -16.36 -15.42 -1.30
C LEU A 5 -17.55 -15.38 -0.32
N GLY A 6 -18.38 -14.34 -0.39
CA GLY A 6 -19.61 -14.23 0.40
C GLY A 6 -20.23 -12.82 0.33
N SER A 7 -21.50 -12.71 0.74
CA SER A 7 -22.20 -11.43 0.91
C SER A 7 -22.98 -11.40 2.23
N LEU A 8 -22.82 -10.34 3.03
CA LEU A 8 -23.64 -10.11 4.23
C LEU A 8 -24.23 -8.69 4.19
N SER A 9 -25.57 -8.61 4.20
CA SER A 9 -26.31 -7.35 4.34
C SER A 9 -27.18 -7.42 5.59
N ILE A 10 -27.00 -6.47 6.51
CA ILE A 10 -27.95 -6.21 7.60
C ILE A 10 -28.33 -4.72 7.49
N ILE A 11 -29.62 -4.45 7.32
CA ILE A 11 -30.18 -3.10 7.22
C ILE A 11 -30.98 -2.82 8.49
N PHE A 12 -30.60 -1.78 9.23
CA PHE A 12 -31.51 -1.11 10.17
C PHE A 12 -31.35 0.41 10.01
N GLY A 13 -32.47 1.06 9.66
CA GLY A 13 -32.69 2.50 9.82
C GLY A 13 -31.76 3.44 9.04
N GLY A 14 -32.18 3.84 7.83
CA GLY A 14 -31.55 4.90 7.05
C GLY A 14 -30.88 4.37 5.79
N LEU A 15 -31.28 4.91 4.64
CA LEU A 15 -30.92 4.45 3.30
C LEU A 15 -29.38 4.51 3.05
N HIS A 16 -28.65 3.44 3.36
CA HIS A 16 -27.29 3.19 2.88
C HIS A 16 -27.23 1.75 2.37
N LEU A 17 -27.02 1.58 1.07
CA LEU A 17 -26.91 0.26 0.43
C LEU A 17 -25.49 -0.27 0.65
N GLN A 18 -25.26 -1.01 1.74
CA GLN A 18 -24.00 -1.73 1.94
C GLN A 18 -24.05 -3.09 1.23
N VAL A 19 -23.36 -3.19 0.10
CA VAL A 19 -23.06 -4.45 -0.57
C VAL A 19 -21.67 -4.89 -0.14
N ASN A 20 -21.58 -5.70 0.92
CA ASN A 20 -20.33 -6.30 1.37
C ASN A 20 -20.08 -7.59 0.59
N ALA A 21 -19.56 -7.47 -0.63
CA ALA A 21 -19.11 -8.62 -1.39
C ALA A 21 -17.59 -8.76 -1.26
N LEU A 22 -17.14 -9.84 -0.61
CA LEU A 22 -15.72 -10.20 -0.57
C LEU A 22 -15.36 -10.84 -1.90
N PHE A 23 -14.46 -10.22 -2.65
CA PHE A 23 -13.99 -10.74 -3.94
C PHE A 23 -12.52 -11.16 -3.83
N GLU A 24 -12.25 -12.40 -4.19
CA GLU A 24 -10.90 -12.85 -4.49
C GLU A 24 -10.63 -12.64 -5.98
N GLN A 25 -9.46 -12.07 -6.29
CA GLN A 25 -9.02 -11.88 -7.66
C GLN A 25 -7.79 -12.75 -7.93
N THR A 26 -7.93 -13.68 -8.88
CA THR A 26 -6.83 -14.52 -9.34
C THR A 26 -6.43 -14.15 -10.76
N PHE A 27 -5.16 -14.30 -11.09
CA PHE A 27 -4.61 -14.03 -12.42
C PHE A 27 -4.05 -15.33 -13.01
N HIS A 28 -4.28 -15.56 -14.31
CA HIS A 28 -3.73 -16.74 -14.98
C HIS A 28 -2.23 -16.64 -15.22
N SER A 29 -1.73 -15.41 -15.41
CA SER A 29 -0.34 -15.11 -15.75
C SER A 29 0.58 -15.01 -14.55
N PHE A 30 0.05 -14.79 -13.35
CA PHE A 30 0.84 -14.55 -12.16
C PHE A 30 0.16 -15.14 -10.92
N PRO A 31 0.83 -16.03 -10.16
CA PRO A 31 0.25 -16.71 -9.00
C PRO A 31 0.27 -15.81 -7.77
N LEU A 32 -0.31 -14.61 -7.87
CA LEU A 32 -0.43 -13.68 -6.76
C LEU A 32 -1.80 -13.83 -6.09
N ALA A 33 -1.77 -14.21 -4.81
CA ALA A 33 -2.93 -14.19 -3.93
C ALA A 33 -3.11 -12.77 -3.36
N VAL A 34 -3.60 -11.88 -4.22
CA VAL A 34 -3.91 -10.50 -3.85
C VAL A 34 -4.96 -10.51 -2.75
N GLN A 35 -4.69 -9.77 -1.67
CA GLN A 35 -5.60 -9.68 -0.56
C GLN A 35 -6.91 -9.00 -0.98
N PRO A 36 -8.08 -9.60 -0.67
CA PRO A 36 -9.36 -8.93 -0.89
C PRO A 36 -9.37 -7.58 -0.16
N PHE A 37 -9.52 -6.49 -0.92
CA PHE A 37 -9.67 -5.15 -0.37
C PHE A 37 -11.12 -4.71 -0.50
N THR A 38 -11.82 -4.58 0.62
CA THR A 38 -13.24 -4.20 0.66
C THR A 38 -13.39 -2.85 1.34
N ILE A 39 -13.99 -1.91 0.63
CA ILE A 39 -14.35 -0.59 1.15
C ILE A 39 -15.77 -0.69 1.69
N LEU A 40 -15.90 -0.59 3.02
CA LEU A 40 -17.17 -0.77 3.73
C LEU A 40 -18.12 0.43 3.56
N GLU A 41 -17.55 1.62 3.38
CA GLU A 41 -18.30 2.85 3.21
C GLU A 41 -17.58 3.76 2.22
N ARG A 42 -18.36 4.36 1.33
CA ARG A 42 -17.89 5.39 0.42
C ARG A 42 -18.98 6.41 0.19
N SER A 43 -18.60 7.66 -0.03
CA SER A 43 -19.52 8.70 -0.47
C SER A 43 -19.20 9.11 -1.90
N PRO A 44 -20.14 8.98 -2.85
CA PRO A 44 -19.97 9.50 -4.21
C PRO A 44 -19.67 11.01 -4.25
N LYS A 45 -19.94 11.74 -3.16
CA LYS A 45 -19.59 13.16 -3.01
C LYS A 45 -18.08 13.40 -3.14
N TYR A 46 -17.25 12.47 -2.66
CA TYR A 46 -15.78 12.62 -2.61
C TYR A 46 -15.04 11.76 -3.65
N ASP A 47 -15.76 10.88 -4.34
CA ASP A 47 -15.23 10.08 -5.44
C ASP A 47 -16.36 9.69 -6.42
N PRO A 48 -16.88 10.65 -7.20
CA PRO A 48 -18.03 10.40 -8.08
C PRO A 48 -17.70 9.40 -9.20
N ASP A 49 -16.43 9.37 -9.64
CA ASP A 49 -16.00 8.61 -10.81
C ASP A 49 -15.25 7.31 -10.48
N ASN A 50 -15.07 7.01 -9.18
CA ASN A 50 -14.32 5.85 -8.68
C ASN A 50 -12.84 5.87 -9.07
N ILE A 51 -12.23 7.06 -9.09
CA ILE A 51 -10.85 7.28 -9.52
C ILE A 51 -9.88 7.38 -8.35
N ASN A 52 -10.36 7.48 -7.11
CA ASN A 52 -9.48 7.53 -5.95
C ASN A 52 -8.73 6.21 -5.79
N LEU A 53 -7.45 6.33 -5.46
CA LEU A 53 -6.54 5.22 -5.23
C LEU A 53 -6.30 5.01 -3.74
N TYR A 54 -6.29 3.75 -3.34
CA TYR A 54 -5.95 3.29 -2.01
C TYR A 54 -4.61 2.57 -2.10
N LEU A 55 -3.58 3.20 -1.57
CA LEU A 55 -2.23 2.68 -1.49
C LEU A 55 -2.09 1.98 -0.14
N VAL A 56 -1.78 0.69 -0.15
CA VAL A 56 -1.72 -0.14 1.05
C VAL A 56 -0.53 -1.10 1.01
N CYS A 57 -0.04 -1.44 2.20
CA CYS A 57 0.89 -2.54 2.42
C CYS A 57 0.23 -3.58 3.35
N PRO A 58 -0.64 -4.46 2.83
CA PRO A 58 -1.31 -5.47 3.66
C PRO A 58 -0.28 -6.40 4.29
N THR A 59 -0.47 -6.70 5.57
CA THR A 59 0.49 -7.50 6.32
C THR A 59 -0.20 -8.34 7.42
N GLY A 60 0.51 -9.29 8.01
CA GLY A 60 0.02 -10.19 9.05
C GLY A 60 -0.30 -11.62 8.55
N GLY A 61 -0.56 -12.54 9.48
CA GLY A 61 -0.62 -13.98 9.17
C GLY A 61 -1.78 -14.44 8.28
N ALA A 62 -2.78 -13.59 8.04
CA ALA A 62 -3.86 -13.84 7.09
C ALA A 62 -3.49 -13.43 5.65
N VAL A 63 -2.38 -12.72 5.45
CA VAL A 63 -1.91 -12.25 4.15
C VAL A 63 -0.97 -13.28 3.55
N ALA A 64 -1.42 -13.97 2.51
CA ALA A 64 -0.66 -15.01 1.84
C ALA A 64 0.61 -14.46 1.15
N ASP A 65 0.45 -13.36 0.40
CA ASP A 65 1.53 -12.68 -0.32
C ASP A 65 1.61 -11.21 0.13
N PRO A 66 2.39 -10.87 1.17
CA PRO A 66 2.59 -9.50 1.61
C PRO A 66 3.29 -8.67 0.53
N GLY A 67 2.89 -7.40 0.38
CA GLY A 67 3.42 -6.54 -0.67
C GLY A 67 2.71 -5.21 -0.78
N ALA A 68 3.30 -4.30 -1.56
CA ALA A 68 2.69 -3.04 -1.91
C ALA A 68 1.53 -3.31 -2.88
N ALA A 69 0.38 -2.66 -2.66
CA ALA A 69 -0.78 -2.80 -3.53
C ALA A 69 -1.56 -1.49 -3.65
N ILE A 70 -2.15 -1.28 -4.82
CA ILE A 70 -2.96 -0.13 -5.16
C ILE A 70 -4.32 -0.61 -5.63
N TYR A 71 -5.38 -0.10 -5.01
CA TYR A 71 -6.76 -0.39 -5.37
C TYR A 71 -7.50 0.88 -5.75
N LYS A 72 -8.48 0.76 -6.65
CA LYS A 72 -9.49 1.80 -6.83
C LYS A 72 -10.51 1.75 -5.70
N SER A 73 -11.32 2.80 -5.58
CA SER A 73 -12.40 2.89 -4.59
C SER A 73 -13.56 1.90 -4.75
N ASN A 74 -13.55 1.11 -5.82
CA ASN A 74 -14.49 0.00 -6.03
C ASN A 74 -13.85 -1.38 -5.68
N GLY A 75 -12.65 -1.38 -5.09
CA GLY A 75 -11.90 -2.60 -4.75
C GLY A 75 -11.19 -3.27 -5.92
N GLU A 76 -11.18 -2.66 -7.11
CA GLU A 76 -10.38 -3.15 -8.24
C GLU A 76 -8.89 -2.95 -8.00
N LEU A 77 -8.12 -4.03 -8.13
CA LEU A 77 -6.67 -3.96 -8.10
C LEU A 77 -6.16 -3.23 -9.35
N VAL A 78 -5.32 -2.22 -9.11
CA VAL A 78 -4.57 -1.49 -10.15
C VAL A 78 -3.19 -2.11 -10.33
N TRP A 79 -2.48 -2.32 -9.23
CA TRP A 79 -1.13 -2.84 -9.21
C TRP A 79 -0.82 -3.50 -7.87
N ALA A 80 -0.03 -4.55 -7.88
CA ALA A 80 0.54 -5.14 -6.67
C ALA A 80 1.92 -5.73 -6.96
N ASN A 81 2.77 -5.70 -5.95
CA ASN A 81 4.09 -6.32 -6.02
C ASN A 81 4.47 -6.94 -4.67
N SER A 82 4.46 -8.26 -4.62
CA SER A 82 4.85 -9.06 -3.45
C SER A 82 6.32 -9.45 -3.44
N THR A 83 7.09 -9.13 -4.47
CA THR A 83 8.51 -9.55 -4.57
C THR A 83 9.39 -8.91 -3.50
N PHE A 84 8.96 -7.79 -2.94
CA PHE A 84 9.60 -7.11 -1.81
C PHE A 84 9.14 -7.61 -0.43
N GLY A 85 8.11 -8.45 -0.37
CA GLY A 85 7.51 -8.88 0.88
C GLY A 85 6.78 -7.75 1.61
N ALA A 86 6.71 -7.85 2.95
CA ALA A 86 6.00 -6.89 3.77
C ALA A 86 6.62 -5.48 3.67
N CYS A 87 5.80 -4.49 3.33
CA CYS A 87 6.18 -3.09 3.25
C CYS A 87 5.43 -2.23 4.27
N ASN A 88 5.84 -0.97 4.39
CA ASN A 88 5.10 0.08 5.11
C ASN A 88 5.18 1.39 4.31
N ASP A 89 4.33 2.34 4.67
CA ASP A 89 4.35 3.71 4.12
C ASP A 89 4.37 3.78 2.58
N LEU A 90 3.48 3.03 1.93
CA LEU A 90 3.29 3.13 0.48
C LEU A 90 2.62 4.46 0.14
N ASN A 91 3.31 5.30 -0.63
CA ASN A 91 2.86 6.63 -0.99
C ASN A 91 3.22 6.97 -2.45
N LEU A 92 2.55 7.99 -2.99
CA LEU A 92 2.86 8.59 -4.28
C LEU A 92 3.43 9.99 -4.02
N GLN A 93 4.67 10.21 -4.40
CA GLN A 93 5.39 11.44 -4.07
C GLN A 93 6.17 11.96 -5.28
N THR A 94 6.16 13.29 -5.46
CA THR A 94 6.92 13.94 -6.53
C THR A 94 8.33 14.24 -6.07
N PHE A 95 9.34 13.83 -6.84
CA PHE A 95 10.76 14.16 -6.65
C PHE A 95 11.33 14.68 -7.96
N ASP A 96 11.99 15.85 -7.93
CA ASP A 96 12.61 16.47 -9.11
C ASP A 96 11.69 16.59 -10.35
N GLY A 97 10.39 16.79 -10.12
CA GLY A 97 9.38 16.96 -11.17
C GLY A 97 8.75 15.66 -11.70
N GLU A 98 9.17 14.50 -11.20
CA GLU A 98 8.63 13.18 -11.56
C GLU A 98 7.93 12.52 -10.37
N ASP A 99 6.89 11.74 -10.64
CA ASP A 99 6.14 11.03 -9.61
C ASP A 99 6.71 9.62 -9.38
N PHE A 100 6.91 9.28 -8.11
CA PHE A 100 7.43 8.01 -7.67
C PHE A 100 6.50 7.34 -6.68
N LEU A 101 6.34 6.02 -6.82
CA LEU A 101 5.87 5.21 -5.71
C LEU A 101 7.02 5.03 -4.72
N THR A 102 6.76 5.35 -3.46
CA THR A 102 7.71 5.22 -2.37
C THR A 102 7.15 4.24 -1.35
N PHE A 103 7.94 3.30 -0.86
CA PHE A 103 7.54 2.44 0.24
C PHE A 103 8.75 1.89 0.99
N TRP A 104 8.60 1.69 2.29
CA TRP A 104 9.64 1.10 3.13
C TRP A 104 9.61 -0.43 3.05
N VAL A 105 10.79 -1.06 3.03
CA VAL A 105 10.99 -2.51 3.15
C VAL A 105 12.13 -2.81 4.11
N GLY A 106 12.02 -3.89 4.89
CA GLY A 106 13.06 -4.28 5.84
C GLY A 106 12.58 -5.18 6.96
N ALA A 107 13.40 -5.28 8.01
CA ALA A 107 13.11 -6.03 9.22
C ALA A 107 12.45 -5.15 10.30
N GLY A 108 11.78 -5.78 11.28
CA GLY A 108 11.12 -5.05 12.37
C GLY A 108 9.79 -4.40 11.99
N SER A 109 9.24 -4.73 10.81
CA SER A 109 7.92 -4.28 10.39
C SER A 109 6.83 -4.62 11.42
N ALA A 110 5.72 -3.88 11.41
CA ALA A 110 4.59 -4.15 12.29
C ALA A 110 4.09 -5.60 12.22
N ALA A 111 4.21 -6.25 11.04
CA ALA A 111 3.89 -7.67 10.89
C ALA A 111 4.78 -8.62 11.69
N ALA A 112 6.03 -8.23 11.95
CA ALA A 112 6.96 -8.98 12.79
C ALA A 112 6.80 -8.65 14.29
N GLY A 113 5.79 -7.84 14.67
CA GLY A 113 5.55 -7.41 16.05
C GLY A 113 6.54 -6.34 16.55
N GLY A 114 7.33 -5.75 15.65
CA GLY A 114 8.24 -4.65 15.95
C GLY A 114 7.55 -3.29 15.88
N GLN A 115 7.99 -2.36 16.74
CA GLN A 115 7.61 -0.94 16.71
C GLN A 115 8.71 -0.07 16.06
N MET A 116 9.72 -0.69 15.46
CA MET A 116 10.89 -0.03 14.88
C MET A 116 11.30 -0.77 13.61
N GLY A 117 11.47 -0.03 12.52
CA GLY A 117 11.95 -0.55 11.25
C GLY A 117 13.46 -0.46 11.12
N PHE A 118 14.04 -1.49 10.50
CA PHE A 118 15.43 -1.54 10.07
C PHE A 118 15.47 -1.88 8.59
N GLY A 119 15.58 -0.86 7.74
CA GLY A 119 15.36 -1.06 6.32
C GLY A 119 15.74 0.11 5.42
N THR A 120 15.09 0.11 4.25
CA THR A 120 15.30 1.08 3.19
C THR A 120 13.96 1.44 2.58
N VAL A 121 13.88 2.65 2.06
CA VAL A 121 12.79 3.07 1.20
C VAL A 121 13.15 2.73 -0.24
N ILE A 122 12.21 2.14 -0.96
CA ILE A 122 12.27 1.87 -2.38
C ILE A 122 11.52 3.00 -3.10
N MET A 123 12.11 3.55 -4.16
CA MET A 123 11.44 4.49 -5.06
C MET A 123 11.32 3.88 -6.45
N MET A 124 10.08 3.81 -6.96
CA MET A 124 9.77 3.30 -8.29
C MET A 124 9.20 4.39 -9.19
N ASN A 125 9.65 4.41 -10.45
CA ASN A 125 9.12 5.32 -11.46
C ASN A 125 7.73 4.88 -11.97
N SER A 126 7.17 5.62 -12.92
CA SER A 126 5.86 5.31 -13.53
C SER A 126 5.82 4.00 -14.33
N ASN A 127 6.97 3.42 -14.66
CA ASN A 127 7.08 2.10 -15.28
C ASN A 127 7.17 0.97 -14.23
N TYR A 128 7.06 1.30 -12.94
CA TYR A 128 7.23 0.39 -11.81
C TYR A 128 8.63 -0.23 -11.72
N GLU A 129 9.63 0.49 -12.20
CA GLU A 129 11.04 0.10 -12.09
C GLU A 129 11.65 0.76 -10.86
N VAL A 130 12.43 0.01 -10.08
CA VAL A 130 13.18 0.59 -8.96
C VAL A 130 14.30 1.46 -9.50
N VAL A 131 14.27 2.75 -9.16
CA VAL A 131 15.28 3.72 -9.60
C VAL A 131 16.17 4.20 -8.45
N MET A 132 15.70 4.09 -7.21
CA MET A 132 16.45 4.54 -6.04
C MET A 132 16.10 3.73 -4.79
N ASN A 133 17.12 3.47 -3.96
CA ASN A 133 16.96 3.00 -2.60
C ASN A 133 17.49 4.07 -1.64
N VAL A 134 16.68 4.50 -0.69
CA VAL A 134 17.05 5.51 0.31
C VAL A 134 17.12 4.87 1.68
N SER A 135 18.28 4.95 2.31
CA SER A 135 18.48 4.46 3.68
C SER A 135 19.20 5.52 4.50
N ALA A 136 18.96 5.51 5.81
CA ALA A 136 19.70 6.34 6.74
C ALA A 136 21.18 5.88 6.81
N VAL A 137 22.07 6.81 7.18
CA VAL A 137 23.52 6.57 7.17
C VAL A 137 23.98 5.65 8.31
N ASN A 138 23.17 5.50 9.36
CA ASN A 138 23.44 4.57 10.45
C ASN A 138 23.34 3.11 9.98
N PRO A 139 24.01 2.17 10.68
CA PRO A 139 24.05 0.76 10.28
C PRO A 139 22.67 0.08 10.20
N GLU A 140 21.69 0.58 10.94
CA GLU A 140 20.36 -0.02 11.02
C GLU A 140 19.38 0.46 9.93
N GLY A 141 19.75 1.52 9.19
CA GLY A 141 18.95 2.08 8.11
C GLY A 141 17.72 2.87 8.58
N THR A 142 16.76 3.01 7.67
CA THR A 142 15.55 3.83 7.84
C THR A 142 14.46 3.05 8.59
N ASP A 143 13.73 3.76 9.44
CA ASP A 143 12.56 3.26 10.15
C ASP A 143 11.32 3.16 9.24
N LEU A 144 10.34 2.36 9.64
CA LEU A 144 9.20 1.98 8.82
C LEU A 144 8.06 3.02 8.77
N HIS A 145 8.07 4.04 9.63
CA HIS A 145 6.88 4.88 9.86
C HIS A 145 6.69 6.02 8.86
N GLU A 146 7.77 6.71 8.43
CA GLU A 146 7.64 7.90 7.58
C GLU A 146 8.83 8.05 6.63
N PHE A 147 8.51 8.24 5.36
CA PHE A 147 9.37 8.79 4.33
C PHE A 147 8.62 9.91 3.60
N ASN A 148 9.13 11.14 3.72
CA ASN A 148 8.44 12.31 3.16
C ASN A 148 9.36 13.15 2.28
N ILE A 149 9.05 13.26 0.99
CA ILE A 149 9.68 14.25 0.12
C ILE A 149 9.16 15.63 0.49
N VAL A 150 10.09 16.49 0.88
CA VAL A 150 9.80 17.81 1.43
C VAL A 150 9.41 18.77 0.30
N LYS A 151 8.21 19.35 0.46
CA LYS A 151 7.62 20.37 -0.40
C LYS A 151 8.03 21.78 0.06
N PRO A 152 8.04 22.79 -0.84
CA PRO A 152 7.64 22.71 -2.26
C PRO A 152 8.76 22.27 -3.21
N GLU A 153 10.02 22.26 -2.79
CA GLU A 153 11.14 22.06 -3.71
C GLU A 153 11.20 20.64 -4.27
N ASN A 154 10.73 19.64 -3.53
CA ASN A 154 10.74 18.22 -3.94
C ASN A 154 12.16 17.70 -4.26
N ARG A 155 13.17 18.19 -3.53
CA ARG A 155 14.60 17.83 -3.74
C ARG A 155 15.26 17.14 -2.55
N THR A 156 14.58 17.07 -1.42
CA THR A 156 15.08 16.47 -0.19
C THR A 156 13.99 15.63 0.44
N ALA A 157 14.35 14.59 1.17
CA ALA A 157 13.40 13.77 1.92
C ALA A 157 13.72 13.79 3.42
N LEU A 158 12.68 13.72 4.24
CA LEU A 158 12.73 13.49 5.67
C LEU A 158 12.50 12.00 5.92
N ILE A 159 13.40 11.39 6.70
CA ILE A 159 13.34 9.98 7.07
C ILE A 159 13.46 9.85 8.59
N THR A 160 12.78 8.86 9.17
CA THR A 160 13.01 8.46 10.55
C THR A 160 14.07 7.36 10.61
N ALA A 161 14.87 7.35 11.67
CA ALA A 161 15.84 6.29 11.94
C ALA A 161 16.00 6.12 13.45
N PHE A 162 16.14 4.89 13.89
CA PHE A 162 16.39 4.55 15.29
C PHE A 162 17.71 3.79 15.40
N HIS A 163 18.49 4.14 16.42
CA HIS A 163 19.74 3.46 16.75
C HIS A 163 19.58 2.71 18.08
N ARG A 164 20.23 1.55 18.21
CA ARG A 164 20.20 0.71 19.40
C ARG A 164 21.57 0.59 20.04
#